data_AF-A0A8X6KNV4-F1
#
_entry.id   AF-A0A8X6KNV4-F1
#
_cell.length_a   1.000
_cell.length_b   1.000
_cell.length_c   1.000
_cell.angle_alpha   90.00
_cell.angle_beta   90.00
_cell.angle_gamma   90.00
#
_symmetry.space_group_name_H-M   'P 1'
#
loop_
_entity.id
_entity.type
_entity.pdbx_description
1 polymer ?
#
loop_
_entity_poly.entity_id
_entity_poly.type
_entity_poly.pdbx_seq_one_letter_code
_entity_poly.pdbx_strand_id
1 'polypeptide(L)'
;MASNKVMNFAPGPAKIPEEVLQQAHSEFFNYNNSGISIVEITHRSIDFGKINSEAEAAVRDIYQIPSNYKVLFLQGGGTGQFACVPLNLISSPDDVADYVVTGVWSSKAAQEAEKYCRVNRVLPKTSVYTGIPDKSEWKLSNNAKYVYYCSNETVNGIEFDFIPETNGVPLVCDMSSNVLTRPIDISKFGVIFAGAQKNAGIPGITFVIVREDLIGKGLSVCPAVFDYKINAANQSLYNTPPTFSVYILGLVFKWVQSKGGISAMDQNSAMKSSLVYDVLDASNGFYQ
;
A
#
# COMPACT_ATOMS: atom_id res chain seq x y z
N MET A 1 -6.13 3.65 35.49
CA MET A 1 -6.47 4.65 34.44
C MET A 1 -6.48 3.89 33.11
N ALA A 2 -7.48 3.95 32.24
CA ALA A 2 -8.10 5.15 31.71
C ALA A 2 -9.62 4.99 31.48
N SER A 3 -10.41 5.94 31.97
CA SER A 3 -11.87 6.01 31.79
C SER A 3 -12.32 6.97 30.68
N ASN A 4 -11.46 7.29 29.71
CA ASN A 4 -11.80 8.14 28.56
C ASN A 4 -11.15 7.58 27.27
N LYS A 5 -11.67 6.46 26.73
CA LYS A 5 -11.27 6.01 25.39
C LYS A 5 -11.98 6.86 24.34
N VAL A 6 -11.22 7.64 23.57
CA VAL A 6 -11.73 8.45 22.45
C VAL A 6 -11.76 7.61 21.17
N MET A 7 -12.84 7.71 20.40
CA MET A 7 -12.91 7.11 19.06
C MET A 7 -12.18 8.01 18.06
N ASN A 8 -11.12 7.49 17.43
CA ASN A 8 -10.36 8.20 16.41
C ASN A 8 -10.75 7.69 15.02
N PHE A 9 -11.43 8.54 14.22
CA PHE A 9 -11.84 8.28 12.84
C PHE A 9 -10.93 8.94 11.80
N ALA A 10 -9.69 9.31 12.17
CA ALA A 10 -8.77 9.93 11.24
C ALA A 10 -8.44 9.01 10.04
N PRO A 11 -8.47 9.52 8.80
CA PRO A 11 -8.21 8.73 7.59
C PRO A 11 -6.72 8.44 7.32
N GLY A 12 -5.82 8.93 8.18
CA GLY A 12 -4.36 8.83 8.03
C GLY A 12 -3.65 10.04 8.64
N PRO A 13 -2.76 9.88 9.66
CA PRO A 13 -2.42 8.63 10.33
C PRO A 13 -3.62 8.02 11.07
N ALA A 14 -3.84 6.72 10.87
CA ALA A 14 -4.97 6.01 11.46
C ALA A 14 -4.66 5.44 12.85
N LYS A 15 -5.69 4.89 13.50
CA LYS A 15 -5.56 4.24 14.81
C LYS A 15 -4.70 2.97 14.69
N ILE A 16 -3.68 2.86 15.54
CA ILE A 16 -2.89 1.64 15.74
C ILE A 16 -3.56 0.76 16.81
N PRO A 17 -3.53 -0.58 16.67
CA PRO A 17 -3.98 -1.47 17.74
C PRO A 17 -3.29 -1.18 19.08
N GLU A 18 -4.06 -1.20 20.16
CA GLU A 18 -3.55 -0.83 21.49
C GLU A 18 -2.46 -1.80 21.95
N GLU A 19 -2.59 -3.09 21.63
CA GLU A 19 -1.60 -4.12 21.95
C GLU A 19 -0.25 -3.87 21.26
N VAL A 20 -0.27 -3.36 20.03
CA VAL A 20 0.94 -2.99 19.28
C VAL A 20 1.64 -1.81 19.96
N LEU A 21 0.89 -0.80 20.38
CA LEU A 21 1.45 0.36 21.10
C LEU A 21 2.01 -0.03 22.48
N GLN A 22 1.34 -0.93 23.19
CA GLN A 22 1.81 -1.44 24.48
C GLN A 22 3.12 -2.21 24.33
N GLN A 23 3.24 -3.07 23.32
CA GLN A 23 4.50 -3.77 23.03
C GLN A 23 5.61 -2.78 22.68
N ALA A 24 5.36 -1.87 21.74
CA ALA A 24 6.34 -0.85 21.35
C ALA A 24 6.81 0.01 22.53
N HIS A 25 5.89 0.37 23.44
CA HIS A 25 6.21 1.08 24.67
C HIS A 25 7.13 0.26 25.60
N SER A 26 6.85 -1.03 25.77
CA SER A 26 7.67 -1.91 26.63
C SER A 26 9.09 -2.12 26.11
N GLU A 27 9.27 -2.11 24.79
CA GLU A 27 10.56 -2.31 24.12
C GLU A 27 11.26 -0.98 23.79
N PHE A 28 10.63 0.17 24.08
CA PHE A 28 11.10 1.47 23.60
C PHE A 28 12.50 1.81 24.09
N PHE A 29 12.77 1.65 25.40
CA PHE A 29 14.07 1.98 26.00
C PHE A 29 15.06 0.81 26.01
N ASN A 30 14.58 -0.42 25.84
CA ASN A 30 15.39 -1.62 25.93
C ASN A 30 14.80 -2.71 25.04
N TYR A 31 15.15 -2.67 23.76
CA TYR A 31 14.67 -3.67 22.80
C TYR A 31 15.29 -5.02 23.11
N ASN A 32 14.45 -6.03 23.31
CA ASN A 32 14.86 -7.43 23.49
C ASN A 32 15.98 -7.64 24.54
N ASN A 33 15.94 -6.89 25.65
CA ASN A 33 16.94 -6.92 26.72
C ASN A 33 18.38 -6.59 26.28
N SER A 34 18.56 -5.89 25.15
CA SER A 34 19.88 -5.50 24.64
C SER A 34 20.55 -4.35 25.40
N GLY A 35 19.77 -3.60 26.19
CA GLY A 35 20.18 -2.33 26.79
C GLY A 35 20.16 -1.14 25.81
N ILE A 36 19.63 -1.33 24.60
CA ILE A 36 19.59 -0.32 23.53
C ILE A 36 18.13 -0.02 23.16
N SER A 37 17.80 1.24 22.92
CA SER A 37 16.46 1.61 22.45
C SER A 37 16.20 1.09 21.03
N ILE A 38 14.96 0.71 20.72
CA ILE A 38 14.54 0.31 19.36
C ILE A 38 14.84 1.38 18.29
N VAL A 39 14.87 2.67 18.66
CA VAL A 39 15.19 3.76 17.73
C VAL A 39 16.69 3.99 17.54
N GLU A 40 17.53 3.35 18.35
CA GLU A 40 19.00 3.43 18.30
C GLU A 40 19.64 2.21 17.63
N ILE A 41 18.85 1.16 17.34
CA ILE A 41 19.32 -0.04 16.66
C ILE A 41 19.76 0.31 15.24
N THR A 42 21.03 0.03 14.93
CA THR A 42 21.55 0.18 13.58
C THR A 42 20.88 -0.80 12.62
N HIS A 43 20.49 -0.31 11.44
CA HIS A 43 19.89 -1.11 10.36
C HIS A 43 20.82 -2.19 9.78
N ARG A 44 22.10 -2.21 10.18
CA ARG A 44 23.09 -3.23 9.81
C ARG A 44 23.27 -4.31 10.88
N SER A 45 22.62 -4.18 12.03
CA SER A 45 22.70 -5.17 13.10
C SER A 45 21.90 -6.43 12.76
N ILE A 46 22.25 -7.54 13.43
CA ILE A 46 21.48 -8.79 13.38
C ILE A 46 20.04 -8.55 13.87
N ASP A 47 19.87 -7.75 14.92
CA ASP A 47 18.56 -7.43 15.48
C ASP A 47 17.65 -6.73 14.47
N PHE A 48 18.14 -5.71 13.75
CA PHE A 48 17.34 -5.06 12.73
C PHE A 48 17.12 -5.94 11.50
N GLY A 49 18.12 -6.74 11.09
CA GLY A 49 17.96 -7.73 10.03
C GLY A 49 16.82 -8.70 10.34
N LYS A 50 16.68 -9.11 11.60
CA LYS A 50 15.56 -9.93 12.08
C LYS A 50 14.23 -9.17 12.04
N ILE A 51 14.16 -7.94 12.54
CA ILE A 51 12.94 -7.11 12.44
C ILE A 51 12.45 -6.99 10.99
N ASN A 52 13.38 -6.68 10.07
CA ASN A 52 13.08 -6.47 8.65
C ASN A 52 12.59 -7.76 7.98
N SER A 53 13.28 -8.88 8.19
CA SER A 53 12.91 -10.17 7.60
C SER A 53 11.62 -10.75 8.19
N GLU A 54 11.37 -10.57 9.49
CA GLU A 54 10.12 -10.99 10.11
C GLU A 54 8.92 -10.18 9.61
N ALA A 55 9.07 -8.88 9.38
CA ALA A 55 8.02 -8.06 8.78
C ALA A 55 7.70 -8.50 7.34
N GLU A 56 8.72 -8.80 6.53
CA GLU A 56 8.56 -9.31 5.17
C GLU A 56 7.86 -10.68 5.16
N ALA A 57 8.33 -11.60 6.00
CA ALA A 57 7.75 -12.93 6.13
C ALA A 57 6.30 -12.88 6.60
N ALA A 58 5.96 -12.00 7.54
CA ALA A 58 4.59 -11.85 8.05
C ALA A 58 3.63 -11.37 6.96
N VAL A 59 3.97 -10.34 6.18
CA VAL A 59 3.09 -9.89 5.08
C VAL A 59 3.01 -10.90 3.95
N ARG A 60 4.10 -11.64 3.70
CA ARG A 60 4.10 -12.78 2.76
C ARG A 60 3.12 -13.87 3.17
N ASP A 61 3.08 -14.22 4.44
CA ASP A 61 2.12 -15.19 4.98
C ASP A 61 0.68 -14.65 4.95
N ILE A 62 0.45 -13.41 5.38
CA ILE A 62 -0.90 -12.80 5.39
C ILE A 62 -1.57 -12.85 4.02
N TYR A 63 -0.82 -12.57 2.95
CA TYR A 63 -1.34 -12.50 1.59
C TYR A 63 -1.00 -13.71 0.71
N GLN A 64 -0.31 -14.71 1.26
CA GLN A 64 0.20 -15.84 0.48
C GLN A 64 1.00 -15.36 -0.75
N ILE A 65 1.89 -14.39 -0.54
CA ILE A 65 2.65 -13.74 -1.63
C ILE A 65 3.52 -14.79 -2.34
N PRO A 66 3.34 -15.01 -3.66
CA PRO A 66 4.12 -16.01 -4.40
C PRO A 66 5.63 -15.76 -4.35
N SER A 67 6.42 -16.83 -4.53
CA SER A 67 7.88 -16.77 -4.41
C SER A 67 8.55 -15.89 -5.46
N ASN A 68 7.91 -15.66 -6.61
CA ASN A 68 8.40 -14.79 -7.68
C ASN A 68 8.09 -13.29 -7.46
N TYR A 69 7.86 -12.88 -6.21
CA TYR A 69 7.66 -11.49 -5.82
C TYR A 69 8.65 -11.06 -4.74
N LYS A 70 9.10 -9.82 -4.83
CA LYS A 70 9.82 -9.12 -3.76
C LYS A 70 8.88 -8.24 -2.96
N VAL A 71 9.12 -8.17 -1.66
CA VAL A 71 8.53 -7.17 -0.77
C VAL A 71 9.62 -6.16 -0.42
N LEU A 72 9.35 -4.89 -0.69
CA LEU A 72 10.27 -3.77 -0.47
C LEU A 72 9.71 -2.83 0.58
N PHE A 73 10.57 -2.27 1.43
CA PHE A 73 10.25 -1.26 2.42
C PHE A 73 10.92 0.06 2.04
N LEU A 74 10.12 0.99 1.52
CA LEU A 74 10.59 2.24 0.91
C LEU A 74 10.08 3.45 1.68
N GLN A 75 10.83 4.55 1.58
CA GLN A 75 10.39 5.88 2.05
C GLN A 75 9.63 6.62 0.94
N GLY A 76 9.12 7.82 1.26
CA GLY A 76 8.44 8.71 0.31
C GLY A 76 6.91 8.61 0.28
N GLY A 77 6.32 7.68 1.04
CA GLY A 77 4.87 7.52 1.13
C GLY A 77 4.22 7.01 -0.17
N GLY A 78 2.88 6.97 -0.20
CA GLY A 78 2.13 6.59 -1.41
C GLY A 78 2.38 7.55 -2.57
N THR A 79 2.48 8.86 -2.29
CA THR A 79 2.82 9.87 -3.31
C THR A 79 4.19 9.64 -3.93
N GLY A 80 5.19 9.22 -3.16
CA GLY A 80 6.50 8.83 -3.71
C GLY A 80 6.39 7.68 -4.71
N GLN A 81 5.44 6.76 -4.50
CA GLN A 81 5.20 5.67 -5.45
C GLN A 81 4.54 6.11 -6.75
N PHE A 82 3.86 7.26 -6.78
CA PHE A 82 3.31 7.82 -8.02
C PHE A 82 4.41 8.15 -9.04
N ALA A 83 5.59 8.53 -8.58
CA ALA A 83 6.78 8.68 -9.41
C ALA A 83 7.58 7.36 -9.53
N CYS A 84 7.70 6.60 -8.43
CA CYS A 84 8.51 5.38 -8.38
C CYS A 84 8.02 4.32 -9.38
N VAL A 85 6.71 4.11 -9.51
CA VAL A 85 6.13 3.12 -10.43
C VAL A 85 6.53 3.39 -11.89
N PRO A 86 6.24 4.56 -12.50
CA PRO A 86 6.64 4.82 -13.87
C PRO A 86 8.16 4.80 -14.04
N LEU A 87 8.93 5.32 -13.07
CA LEU A 87 10.39 5.26 -13.13
C LEU A 87 10.95 3.82 -13.21
N ASN A 88 10.24 2.83 -12.67
CA ASN A 88 10.66 1.43 -12.68
C ASN A 88 10.03 0.56 -13.78
N LEU A 89 8.83 0.91 -14.26
CA LEU A 89 8.08 0.08 -15.22
C LEU A 89 8.07 0.61 -16.66
N ILE A 90 8.53 1.84 -16.86
CA ILE A 90 8.66 2.47 -18.17
C ILE A 90 10.12 2.43 -18.63
N SER A 91 10.35 2.12 -19.91
CA SER A 91 11.70 2.09 -20.49
C SER A 91 11.99 3.31 -21.37
N SER A 92 10.95 4.02 -21.84
CA SER A 92 11.05 5.24 -22.64
C SER A 92 9.91 6.22 -22.33
N PRO A 93 10.14 7.56 -22.36
CA PRO A 93 9.06 8.55 -22.23
C PRO A 93 7.91 8.43 -23.24
N ASP A 94 8.13 7.74 -24.36
CA ASP A 94 7.09 7.47 -25.36
C ASP A 94 6.21 6.25 -25.05
N ASP A 95 6.61 5.42 -24.08
CA ASP A 95 5.80 4.29 -23.63
C ASP A 95 4.48 4.78 -23.02
N VAL A 96 3.44 3.97 -23.17
CA VAL A 96 2.10 4.28 -22.69
C VAL A 96 1.83 3.59 -21.35
N ALA A 97 1.22 4.31 -20.41
CA ALA A 97 0.67 3.75 -19.17
C ALA A 97 -0.82 4.10 -19.06
N ASP A 98 -1.65 3.10 -18.78
CA ASP A 98 -3.08 3.27 -18.62
C ASP A 98 -3.42 3.58 -17.16
N TYR A 99 -4.27 4.58 -16.92
CA TYR A 99 -4.70 4.99 -15.59
C TYR A 99 -6.23 4.98 -15.48
N VAL A 100 -6.75 4.15 -14.58
CA VAL A 100 -8.15 4.13 -14.18
C VAL A 100 -8.36 5.20 -13.10
N VAL A 101 -8.84 6.37 -13.51
CA VAL A 101 -9.00 7.52 -12.62
C VAL A 101 -10.43 7.57 -12.07
N THR A 102 -10.58 7.19 -10.81
CA THR A 102 -11.86 7.13 -10.09
C THR A 102 -11.93 8.06 -8.88
N GLY A 103 -10.90 8.87 -8.64
CA GLY A 103 -10.89 9.80 -7.52
C GLY A 103 -9.63 10.67 -7.44
N VAL A 104 -9.45 11.28 -6.27
CA VAL A 104 -8.37 12.24 -6.02
C VAL A 104 -6.98 11.59 -6.11
N TRP A 105 -6.80 10.38 -5.58
CA TRP A 105 -5.47 9.75 -5.53
C TRP A 105 -5.04 9.20 -6.88
N SER A 106 -5.93 8.49 -7.58
CA SER A 106 -5.68 8.02 -8.95
C SER A 106 -5.43 9.18 -9.92
N SER A 107 -6.13 10.31 -9.76
CA SER A 107 -5.88 11.51 -10.57
C SER A 107 -4.49 12.10 -10.33
N LYS A 108 -4.04 12.16 -9.07
CA LYS A 108 -2.69 12.63 -8.71
C LYS A 108 -1.62 11.67 -9.22
N ALA A 109 -1.86 10.36 -9.14
CA ALA A 109 -0.93 9.36 -9.66
C ALA A 109 -0.75 9.50 -11.18
N ALA A 110 -1.85 9.67 -11.92
CA ALA A 110 -1.82 9.92 -13.36
C ALA A 110 -1.06 11.22 -13.70
N GLN A 111 -1.31 12.30 -12.95
CA GLN A 111 -0.63 13.58 -13.15
C GLN A 111 0.89 13.48 -12.91
N GLU A 112 1.33 12.73 -11.90
CA GLU A 112 2.75 12.55 -11.63
C GLU A 112 3.42 11.72 -12.74
N ALA A 113 2.74 10.69 -13.24
CA ALA A 113 3.26 9.81 -14.29
C ALA A 113 3.42 10.48 -15.66
N GLU A 114 2.65 11.55 -15.93
CA GLU A 114 2.79 12.38 -17.14
C GLU A 114 4.19 13.00 -17.28
N LYS A 115 4.98 13.08 -16.19
CA LYS A 115 6.38 13.54 -16.24
C LYS A 115 7.35 12.52 -16.85
N TYR A 116 6.96 11.25 -16.91
CA TYR A 116 7.87 10.13 -17.20
C TYR A 116 7.44 9.27 -18.39
N CYS A 117 6.17 9.34 -18.81
CA CYS A 117 5.61 8.51 -19.87
C CYS A 117 4.34 9.14 -20.46
N ARG A 118 3.80 8.54 -21.54
CA ARG A 118 2.50 8.92 -22.10
C ARG A 118 1.38 8.29 -21.28
N VAL A 119 0.66 9.10 -20.51
CA VAL A 119 -0.48 8.63 -19.72
C VAL A 119 -1.75 8.60 -20.57
N ASN A 120 -2.39 7.43 -20.65
CA ASN A 120 -3.74 7.28 -21.15
C ASN A 120 -4.71 7.15 -19.97
N ARG A 121 -5.55 8.17 -19.77
CA ARG A 121 -6.64 8.10 -18.79
C ARG A 121 -7.79 7.36 -19.45
N VAL A 122 -8.03 6.11 -19.02
CA VAL A 122 -8.89 5.18 -19.76
C VAL A 122 -10.39 5.51 -19.62
N LEU A 123 -10.72 6.35 -18.65
CA LEU A 123 -12.06 6.86 -18.40
C LEU A 123 -12.18 8.32 -18.87
N PRO A 124 -13.38 8.76 -19.30
CA PRO A 124 -13.65 10.16 -19.58
C PRO A 124 -13.32 11.07 -18.38
N LYS A 125 -12.83 12.27 -18.65
CA LYS A 125 -12.59 13.27 -17.61
C LYS A 125 -13.91 13.66 -16.94
N THR A 126 -13.95 13.63 -15.61
CA THR A 126 -15.07 14.10 -14.79
C THR A 126 -14.60 15.13 -13.77
N SER A 127 -15.51 15.99 -13.30
CA SER A 127 -15.29 16.91 -12.17
C SER A 127 -15.76 16.33 -10.84
N VAL A 128 -16.60 15.29 -10.87
CA VAL A 128 -17.18 14.64 -9.69
C VAL A 128 -17.00 13.13 -9.81
N TYR A 129 -16.53 12.51 -8.73
CA TYR A 129 -16.37 11.06 -8.65
C TYR A 129 -17.44 10.51 -7.70
N THR A 130 -18.31 9.65 -8.23
CA THR A 130 -19.43 9.05 -7.49
C THR A 130 -19.40 7.53 -7.46
N GLY A 131 -18.49 6.90 -8.22
CA GLY A 131 -18.36 5.46 -8.31
C GLY A 131 -17.31 5.04 -9.33
N ILE A 132 -17.27 3.74 -9.61
CA ILE A 132 -16.41 3.13 -10.62
C ILE A 132 -17.25 2.95 -11.88
N PRO A 133 -16.93 3.61 -13.01
CA PRO A 133 -17.66 3.42 -14.25
C PRO A 133 -17.52 1.98 -14.78
N ASP A 134 -18.53 1.53 -15.53
CA ASP A 134 -18.56 0.16 -16.06
C ASP A 134 -17.33 -0.13 -16.92
N LYS A 135 -16.83 -1.37 -16.87
CA LYS A 135 -15.62 -1.77 -17.59
C LYS A 135 -15.75 -1.55 -19.11
N SER A 136 -16.95 -1.62 -19.67
CA SER A 136 -17.19 -1.35 -21.10
C SER A 136 -16.88 0.09 -21.52
N GLU A 137 -16.82 1.03 -20.57
CA GLU A 137 -16.45 2.43 -20.83
C GLU A 137 -14.93 2.64 -20.89
N TRP A 138 -14.14 1.65 -20.46
CA TRP A 138 -12.69 1.80 -20.32
C TRP A 138 -11.99 1.63 -21.67
N LYS A 139 -11.27 2.67 -22.08
CA LYS A 139 -10.47 2.69 -23.32
C LYS A 139 -9.02 2.34 -23.04
N LEU A 140 -8.75 1.07 -22.77
CA LEU A 140 -7.39 0.55 -22.55
C LEU A 140 -6.55 0.63 -23.84
N SER A 141 -5.25 0.89 -23.69
CA SER A 141 -4.30 0.93 -24.80
C SER A 141 -3.77 -0.46 -25.13
N ASN A 142 -3.70 -0.82 -26.42
CA ASN A 142 -3.15 -2.12 -26.85
C ASN A 142 -1.65 -2.31 -26.54
N ASN A 143 -0.92 -1.22 -26.26
CA ASN A 143 0.52 -1.20 -26.02
C ASN A 143 0.90 -0.62 -24.65
N ALA A 144 -0.03 -0.58 -23.69
CA ALA A 144 0.26 -0.12 -22.34
C ALA A 144 1.33 -1.00 -21.66
N LYS A 145 2.27 -0.37 -20.94
CA LYS A 145 3.29 -1.05 -20.13
C LYS A 145 2.73 -1.54 -18.80
N TYR A 146 1.74 -0.82 -18.27
CA TYR A 146 0.96 -1.23 -17.12
C TYR A 146 -0.40 -0.51 -17.12
N VAL A 147 -1.34 -1.08 -16.36
CA VAL A 147 -2.60 -0.44 -15.99
C VAL A 147 -2.53 -0.10 -14.50
N TYR A 148 -2.79 1.14 -14.13
CA TYR A 148 -2.83 1.60 -12.74
C TYR A 148 -4.27 1.82 -12.28
N TYR A 149 -4.57 1.42 -11.05
CA TYR A 149 -5.77 1.87 -10.33
C TYR A 149 -5.50 2.09 -8.83
N CYS A 150 -6.32 2.94 -8.21
CA CYS A 150 -6.38 3.09 -6.77
C CYS A 150 -7.55 2.24 -6.26
N SER A 151 -7.27 1.18 -5.50
CA SER A 151 -8.32 0.25 -5.09
C SER A 151 -9.33 0.85 -4.11
N ASN A 152 -8.94 1.86 -3.34
CA ASN A 152 -9.83 2.59 -2.44
C ASN A 152 -9.48 4.09 -2.41
N GLU A 153 -10.34 4.92 -3.00
CA GLU A 153 -10.24 6.38 -3.02
C GLU A 153 -10.72 6.96 -1.68
N THR A 154 -9.77 7.16 -0.75
CA THR A 154 -10.07 7.55 0.64
C THR A 154 -10.84 8.86 0.78
N VAL A 155 -10.65 9.80 -0.17
CA VAL A 155 -11.34 11.11 -0.13
C VAL A 155 -12.78 10.98 -0.63
N ASN A 156 -13.00 10.11 -1.61
CA ASN A 156 -14.27 9.99 -2.31
C ASN A 156 -15.17 8.88 -1.74
N GLY A 157 -14.62 7.96 -0.94
CA GLY A 157 -15.38 6.82 -0.42
C GLY A 157 -15.73 5.80 -1.51
N ILE A 158 -14.84 5.62 -2.49
CA ILE A 158 -15.04 4.70 -3.62
C ILE A 158 -14.03 3.55 -3.49
N GLU A 159 -14.50 2.33 -3.34
CA GLU A 159 -13.68 1.12 -3.29
C GLU A 159 -14.04 0.17 -4.43
N PHE A 160 -13.02 -0.40 -5.09
CA PHE A 160 -13.21 -1.47 -6.05
C PHE A 160 -13.59 -2.75 -5.33
N ASP A 161 -14.68 -3.39 -5.73
CA ASP A 161 -15.09 -4.73 -5.26
C ASP A 161 -14.55 -5.86 -6.16
N PHE A 162 -13.88 -5.51 -7.27
CA PHE A 162 -13.22 -6.45 -8.18
C PHE A 162 -11.77 -6.05 -8.49
N ILE A 163 -11.00 -7.00 -9.02
CA ILE A 163 -9.67 -6.74 -9.58
C ILE A 163 -9.84 -6.44 -11.08
N PRO A 164 -9.36 -5.28 -11.59
CA PRO A 164 -9.44 -4.98 -13.01
C PRO A 164 -8.73 -6.03 -13.87
N GLU A 165 -9.39 -6.50 -14.93
CA GLU A 165 -8.78 -7.43 -15.88
C GLU A 165 -8.21 -6.68 -17.09
N THR A 166 -6.93 -6.91 -17.34
CA THR A 166 -6.05 -6.09 -18.19
C THR A 166 -5.55 -6.81 -19.44
N ASN A 167 -6.05 -8.02 -19.73
CA ASN A 167 -5.66 -8.84 -20.88
C ASN A 167 -4.14 -9.11 -20.93
N GLY A 168 -3.54 -9.35 -19.77
CA GLY A 168 -2.11 -9.69 -19.64
C GLY A 168 -1.16 -8.50 -19.45
N VAL A 169 -1.64 -7.25 -19.55
CA VAL A 169 -0.85 -6.07 -19.20
C VAL A 169 -0.63 -6.02 -17.68
N PRO A 170 0.59 -5.78 -17.15
CA PRO A 170 0.83 -5.72 -15.72
C PRO A 170 -0.09 -4.73 -14.98
N LEU A 171 -0.72 -5.19 -13.90
CA LEU A 171 -1.60 -4.37 -13.07
C LEU A 171 -0.83 -3.75 -11.90
N VAL A 172 -0.96 -2.43 -11.72
CA VAL A 172 -0.42 -1.68 -10.59
C VAL A 172 -1.56 -1.21 -9.70
N CYS A 173 -1.45 -1.45 -8.40
CA CYS A 173 -2.48 -1.06 -7.44
C CYS A 173 -1.92 -0.23 -6.29
N ASP A 174 -2.53 0.93 -6.06
CA ASP A 174 -2.45 1.61 -4.76
C ASP A 174 -3.49 0.99 -3.82
N MET A 175 -3.00 0.36 -2.75
CA MET A 175 -3.82 -0.23 -1.67
C MET A 175 -3.63 0.51 -0.35
N SER A 176 -3.12 1.74 -0.36
CA SER A 176 -2.74 2.43 0.86
C SER A 176 -3.85 2.42 1.93
N SER A 177 -5.11 2.66 1.56
CA SER A 177 -6.22 2.77 2.53
C SER A 177 -6.95 1.46 2.87
N ASN A 178 -6.80 0.42 2.08
CA ASN A 178 -7.52 -0.85 2.27
C ASN A 178 -6.60 -2.07 2.28
N VAL A 179 -5.28 -1.87 2.32
CA VAL A 179 -4.37 -2.98 2.60
C VAL A 179 -4.69 -3.55 3.98
N LEU A 180 -4.72 -4.86 4.11
CA LEU A 180 -5.05 -5.65 5.30
C LEU A 180 -6.54 -5.65 5.65
N THR A 181 -7.43 -5.13 4.80
CA THR A 181 -8.87 -5.20 5.07
C THR A 181 -9.50 -6.51 4.59
N ARG A 182 -9.02 -7.12 3.50
CA ARG A 182 -9.62 -8.31 2.89
C ARG A 182 -8.61 -9.17 2.11
N PRO A 183 -8.88 -10.46 1.86
CA PRO A 183 -8.04 -11.30 1.02
C PRO A 183 -7.92 -10.74 -0.40
N ILE A 184 -6.77 -10.97 -1.03
CA ILE A 184 -6.57 -10.63 -2.43
C ILE A 184 -5.58 -11.58 -3.10
N ASP A 185 -5.85 -11.94 -4.36
CA ASP A 185 -4.95 -12.76 -5.16
C ASP A 185 -3.78 -11.92 -5.71
N ILE A 186 -2.64 -11.99 -5.02
CA ILE A 186 -1.41 -11.26 -5.37
C ILE A 186 -0.92 -11.61 -6.79
N SER A 187 -1.20 -12.81 -7.29
CA SER A 187 -0.72 -13.25 -8.62
C SER A 187 -1.31 -12.45 -9.78
N LYS A 188 -2.41 -11.72 -9.56
CA LYS A 188 -3.04 -10.82 -10.53
C LYS A 188 -2.30 -9.50 -10.72
N PHE A 189 -1.38 -9.16 -9.81
CA PHE A 189 -0.72 -7.86 -9.79
C PHE A 189 0.71 -7.93 -10.29
N GLY A 190 1.14 -6.91 -11.02
CA GLY A 190 2.55 -6.64 -11.24
C GLY A 190 3.18 -5.92 -10.05
N VAL A 191 2.50 -4.89 -9.56
CA VAL A 191 2.94 -4.09 -8.40
C VAL A 191 1.75 -3.76 -7.51
N ILE A 192 1.92 -3.92 -6.20
CA ILE A 192 1.04 -3.36 -5.18
C ILE A 192 1.90 -2.46 -4.30
N PHE A 193 1.40 -1.29 -3.92
CA PHE A 193 2.03 -0.51 -2.86
C PHE A 193 1.01 0.02 -1.86
N ALA A 194 1.46 0.23 -0.63
CA ALA A 194 0.66 0.84 0.42
C ALA A 194 1.52 1.71 1.34
N GLY A 195 1.17 3.00 1.43
CA GLY A 195 1.67 3.85 2.51
C GLY A 195 1.09 3.38 3.85
N ALA A 196 1.94 3.05 4.81
CA ALA A 196 1.51 2.30 5.99
C ALA A 196 0.53 3.07 6.89
N GLN A 197 0.57 4.41 6.87
CA GLN A 197 -0.13 5.27 7.82
C GLN A 197 -1.66 5.20 7.79
N LYS A 198 -2.26 4.57 6.77
CA LYS A 198 -3.73 4.46 6.70
C LYS A 198 -4.25 3.18 7.33
N ASN A 199 -3.66 2.01 7.05
CA ASN A 199 -4.19 0.74 7.56
C ASN A 199 -3.15 -0.31 7.99
N ALA A 200 -1.85 0.01 7.93
CA ALA A 200 -0.79 -0.97 8.22
C ALA A 200 0.24 -0.52 9.27
N GLY A 201 0.20 0.72 9.74
CA GLY A 201 1.20 1.20 10.71
C GLY A 201 1.25 2.72 10.80
N ILE A 202 2.43 3.23 11.14
CA ILE A 202 2.68 4.66 11.31
C ILE A 202 3.27 5.29 10.03
N PRO A 203 3.26 6.63 9.89
CA PRO A 203 3.93 7.31 8.80
C PRO A 203 5.43 7.01 8.69
N GLY A 204 5.97 7.28 7.51
CA GLY A 204 7.41 7.16 7.22
C GLY A 204 7.79 5.95 6.38
N ILE A 205 6.91 4.94 6.27
CA ILE A 205 7.17 3.73 5.48
C ILE A 205 6.04 3.42 4.48
N THR A 206 6.45 2.98 3.30
CA THR A 206 5.62 2.38 2.26
C THR A 206 6.15 0.98 2.02
N PHE A 207 5.29 -0.02 1.95
CA PHE A 207 5.71 -1.32 1.43
C PHE A 207 5.21 -1.54 0.01
N VAL A 208 6.02 -2.22 -0.79
CA VAL A 208 5.76 -2.52 -2.19
C VAL A 208 5.91 -4.03 -2.40
N ILE A 209 4.91 -4.66 -2.99
CA ILE A 209 4.96 -6.05 -3.45
C ILE A 209 5.11 -5.99 -4.97
N VAL A 210 6.24 -6.45 -5.51
CA VAL A 210 6.57 -6.32 -6.94
C VAL A 210 6.99 -7.66 -7.52
N ARG A 211 6.43 -8.00 -8.68
CA ARG A 211 6.76 -9.23 -9.42
C ARG A 211 8.16 -9.14 -10.01
N GLU A 212 8.96 -10.19 -9.84
CA GLU A 212 10.40 -10.16 -10.13
C GLU A 212 10.72 -9.91 -11.61
N ASP A 213 9.88 -10.38 -12.55
CA ASP A 213 10.06 -10.16 -13.99
C ASP A 213 9.94 -8.69 -14.39
N LEU A 214 9.37 -7.82 -13.55
CA LEU A 214 9.23 -6.39 -13.82
C LEU A 214 10.44 -5.57 -13.35
N ILE A 215 11.31 -6.15 -12.51
CA ILE A 215 12.40 -5.42 -11.86
C ILE A 215 13.57 -5.18 -12.83
N GLY A 216 14.10 -3.94 -12.83
CA GLY A 216 15.29 -3.58 -13.60
C GLY A 216 15.04 -3.21 -15.05
N LYS A 217 13.80 -2.87 -15.40
CA LYS A 217 13.36 -2.45 -16.75
C LYS A 217 13.05 -0.95 -16.87
N GLY A 218 13.36 -0.19 -15.80
CA GLY A 218 12.99 1.22 -15.64
C GLY A 218 13.86 2.22 -16.40
N LEU A 219 13.51 3.49 -16.25
CA LEU A 219 14.23 4.62 -16.81
C LEU A 219 15.59 4.80 -16.12
N SER A 220 16.63 5.12 -16.89
CA SER A 220 17.99 5.36 -16.36
C SER A 220 18.08 6.58 -15.43
N VAL A 221 17.10 7.47 -15.47
CA VAL A 221 17.00 8.64 -14.58
C VAL A 221 16.42 8.31 -13.21
N CYS A 222 15.99 7.06 -12.95
CA CYS A 222 15.45 6.64 -11.66
C CYS A 222 16.49 6.84 -10.54
N PRO A 223 16.19 7.65 -9.50
CA PRO A 223 17.08 7.78 -8.35
C PRO A 223 17.27 6.44 -7.65
N ALA A 224 18.49 6.16 -7.17
CA ALA A 224 18.81 4.86 -6.56
C ALA A 224 17.91 4.48 -5.37
N VAL A 225 17.45 5.48 -4.59
CA VAL A 225 16.53 5.26 -3.46
C VAL A 225 15.14 4.78 -3.89
N PHE A 226 14.74 5.02 -5.14
CA PHE A 226 13.47 4.59 -5.73
C PHE A 226 13.63 3.43 -6.72
N ASP A 227 14.85 2.96 -6.98
CA ASP A 227 15.09 1.85 -7.89
C ASP A 227 14.73 0.52 -7.20
N TYR A 228 13.74 -0.20 -7.75
CA TYR A 228 13.28 -1.48 -7.19
C TYR A 228 14.35 -2.57 -7.29
N LYS A 229 15.22 -2.55 -8.30
CA LYS A 229 16.32 -3.51 -8.43
C LYS A 229 17.34 -3.31 -7.33
N ILE A 230 17.72 -2.06 -7.05
CA ILE A 230 18.67 -1.74 -5.98
C ILE A 230 18.07 -2.14 -4.62
N ASN A 231 16.81 -1.76 -4.36
CA ASN A 231 16.16 -2.09 -3.09
C ASN A 231 15.96 -3.60 -2.91
N ALA A 232 15.57 -4.34 -3.95
CA ALA A 232 15.45 -5.79 -3.91
C ALA A 232 16.80 -6.47 -3.63
N ALA A 233 17.87 -6.04 -4.29
CA ALA A 233 19.21 -6.60 -4.10
C ALA A 233 19.78 -6.35 -2.69
N ASN A 234 19.33 -5.28 -2.02
CA ASN A 234 19.78 -4.89 -0.69
C ASN A 234 18.75 -5.19 0.41
N GLN A 235 17.69 -5.96 0.13
CA GLN A 235 16.63 -6.29 1.10
C GLN A 235 16.01 -5.05 1.77
N SER A 236 15.86 -3.96 1.00
CA SER A 236 15.40 -2.64 1.46
C SER A 236 16.36 -1.91 2.43
N LEU A 237 17.61 -2.35 2.51
CA LEU A 237 18.67 -1.78 3.34
C LEU A 237 19.75 -1.10 2.48
N TYR A 238 19.38 -0.51 1.34
CA TYR A 238 20.35 0.21 0.50
C TYR A 238 20.90 1.43 1.24
N ASN A 239 20.01 2.34 1.66
CA ASN A 239 20.31 3.43 2.58
C ASN A 239 19.67 3.17 3.95
N THR A 240 19.79 4.13 4.89
CA THR A 240 19.16 4.02 6.22
C THR A 240 17.62 4.01 6.07
N PRO A 241 16.93 2.92 6.44
CA PRO A 241 15.47 2.86 6.43
C PRO A 241 14.89 3.57 7.66
N PRO A 242 13.57 3.87 7.69
CA PRO A 242 12.89 4.38 8.86
C PRO A 242 12.69 3.22 9.86
N THR A 243 13.73 2.88 10.62
CA THR A 243 13.83 1.65 11.43
C THR A 243 12.62 1.45 12.35
N PHE A 244 12.20 2.50 13.05
CA PHE A 244 11.04 2.44 13.95
C PHE A 244 9.72 2.20 13.21
N SER A 245 9.53 2.80 12.03
CA SER A 245 8.34 2.56 11.21
C SER A 245 8.29 1.12 10.67
N VAL A 246 9.44 0.53 10.30
CA VAL A 246 9.53 -0.89 9.91
C VAL A 246 9.19 -1.80 11.09
N TYR A 247 9.69 -1.48 12.28
CA TYR A 247 9.37 -2.22 13.51
C TYR A 247 7.87 -2.22 13.82
N ILE A 248 7.23 -1.04 13.83
CA ILE A 248 5.78 -0.94 14.06
C ILE A 248 4.98 -1.67 12.97
N LEU A 249 5.38 -1.56 11.71
CA LEU A 249 4.77 -2.28 10.59
C LEU A 249 4.80 -3.81 10.83
N GLY A 250 5.96 -4.33 11.24
CA GLY A 250 6.11 -5.75 11.60
C GLY A 250 5.23 -6.18 12.78
N LEU A 251 5.10 -5.33 13.81
CA LEU A 251 4.18 -5.60 14.93
C LEU A 251 2.71 -5.62 14.50
N VAL A 252 2.30 -4.72 13.60
CA VAL A 252 0.92 -4.71 13.06
C VAL A 252 0.66 -5.98 12.26
N PHE A 253 1.59 -6.44 11.42
CA PHE A 253 1.42 -7.71 10.68
C PHE A 253 1.29 -8.91 11.63
N LYS A 254 2.14 -9.00 12.65
CA LYS A 254 2.02 -10.05 13.69
C LYS A 254 0.69 -9.98 14.44
N TRP A 255 0.23 -8.76 14.74
CA TRP A 255 -1.09 -8.56 15.35
C TRP A 255 -2.21 -9.08 14.44
N VAL A 256 -2.19 -8.75 13.15
CA VAL A 256 -3.18 -9.29 12.17
C VAL A 256 -3.18 -10.82 12.17
N GLN A 257 -2.01 -11.46 12.11
CA GLN A 257 -1.90 -12.93 12.18
C GLN A 257 -2.53 -13.47 13.47
N SER A 258 -2.22 -12.87 14.63
CA SER A 258 -2.77 -13.29 15.93
C SER A 258 -4.28 -13.09 16.08
N LYS A 259 -4.89 -12.20 15.27
CA LYS A 259 -6.34 -11.95 15.28
C LYS A 259 -7.11 -12.81 14.27
N GLY A 260 -6.49 -13.86 13.71
CA GLY A 260 -7.12 -14.76 12.73
C GLY A 260 -6.80 -14.41 11.27
N GLY A 261 -5.78 -13.59 11.03
CA GLY A 261 -5.28 -13.26 9.70
C GLY A 261 -6.24 -12.42 8.88
N ILE A 262 -6.02 -12.41 7.56
CA ILE A 262 -6.73 -11.53 6.62
C ILE A 262 -8.24 -11.81 6.54
N SER A 263 -8.67 -13.06 6.75
CA SER A 263 -10.08 -13.44 6.75
C SER A 263 -10.85 -12.84 7.94
N ALA A 264 -10.24 -12.80 9.12
CA ALA A 264 -10.84 -12.12 10.26
C ALA A 264 -10.89 -10.60 10.07
N MET A 265 -9.89 -10.02 9.39
CA MET A 265 -9.91 -8.58 9.04
C MET A 265 -11.05 -8.25 8.08
N ASP A 266 -11.35 -9.14 7.13
CA ASP A 266 -12.44 -9.01 6.15
C ASP A 266 -13.79 -8.95 6.85
N GLN A 267 -14.07 -9.97 7.68
CA GLN A 267 -15.31 -10.04 8.45
C GLN A 267 -15.51 -8.81 9.34
N ASN A 268 -14.45 -8.36 10.02
CA ASN A 268 -14.50 -7.17 10.86
C ASN A 268 -14.69 -5.88 10.05
N SER A 269 -14.09 -5.78 8.87
CA SER A 269 -14.25 -4.61 8.01
C SER A 269 -15.67 -4.53 7.43
N ALA A 270 -16.19 -5.65 6.94
CA ALA A 270 -17.57 -5.76 6.48
C ALA A 270 -18.58 -5.40 7.58
N MET A 271 -18.43 -5.97 8.78
CA MET A 271 -19.31 -5.68 9.92
C MET A 271 -19.33 -4.18 10.28
N LYS A 272 -18.15 -3.55 10.40
CA LYS A 272 -18.07 -2.11 10.71
C LYS A 272 -18.68 -1.25 9.62
N SER A 273 -18.46 -1.61 8.35
CA SER A 273 -19.02 -0.90 7.21
C SER A 273 -20.55 -0.96 7.23
N SER A 274 -21.12 -2.16 7.37
CA SER A 274 -22.58 -2.36 7.47
C SER A 274 -23.20 -1.53 8.59
N LEU A 275 -22.61 -1.51 9.78
CA LEU A 275 -23.13 -0.71 10.89
C LEU A 275 -23.26 0.80 10.57
N VAL A 276 -22.37 1.34 9.73
CA VAL A 276 -22.45 2.74 9.31
C VAL A 276 -23.49 2.91 8.20
N TYR A 277 -23.42 2.09 7.14
CA TYR A 277 -24.31 2.22 6.00
C TYR A 277 -25.77 1.89 6.34
N ASP A 278 -26.03 0.94 7.25
CA ASP A 278 -27.38 0.64 7.74
C ASP A 278 -28.04 1.87 8.39
N VAL A 279 -27.25 2.70 9.09
CA VAL A 279 -27.73 3.96 9.68
C VAL A 279 -27.99 5.02 8.61
N LEU A 280 -27.14 5.11 7.58
CA LEU A 280 -27.32 6.04 6.47
C LEU A 280 -28.57 5.68 5.65
N ASP A 281 -28.75 4.41 5.33
CA ASP A 281 -29.88 3.91 4.54
C ASP A 281 -31.20 4.05 5.30
N ALA A 282 -31.19 3.83 6.62
CA ALA A 282 -32.36 4.01 7.49
C ALA A 282 -32.68 5.47 7.84
N SER A 283 -31.92 6.44 7.32
CA SER A 283 -32.04 7.87 7.69
C SER A 283 -33.23 8.61 7.08
N ASN A 284 -34.12 7.91 6.37
CA ASN A 284 -35.28 8.49 5.68
C ASN A 284 -34.91 9.67 4.77
N GLY A 285 -33.79 9.55 4.04
CA GLY A 285 -33.33 10.54 3.07
C GLY A 285 -32.55 11.71 3.65
N PHE A 286 -32.22 11.73 4.95
CA PHE A 286 -31.40 12.80 5.54
C PHE A 286 -29.98 12.86 4.96
N TYR A 287 -29.40 11.71 4.60
CA TYR A 287 -28.03 11.58 4.07
C TYR A 287 -27.96 11.28 2.55
N GLN A 288 -29.05 11.44 1.81
CA GLN A 288 -29.10 11.22 0.35
C GLN A 288 -28.81 12.48 -0.45
#